data_AF-A0A167FQV4-F1
#
_entry.id   AF-A0A167FQV4-F1
#
_cell.length_a   1.000
_cell.length_b   1.000
_cell.length_c   1.000
_cell.angle_alpha   90.00
_cell.angle_beta   90.00
_cell.angle_gamma   90.00
#
_symmetry.space_group_name_H-M   'P 1'
#
loop_
_entity.id
_entity.type
_entity.pdbx_description
1 polymer ?
#
loop_
_entity_poly.entity_id
_entity_poly.type
_entity_poly.pdbx_seq_one_letter_code
_entity_poly.pdbx_strand_id
1 'polypeptide(L)'
;MTIKVVRQPRSTYQLWARFSFPASTGPRDAIAIPASIAHQLNSAYTIMLTALMAKVWIIVIALAIFLVWRAGSKHPEGKKQMTLLASMVTLWNKRSDLIGFIFQAYQNNSGKSASQRSDPLRESKVWLALVMFLALLASAAEKVLGVLVPPLLILGSAAPVNPDAIYFPPDFKQGEADDVIAARFTLEAPAALRALSSVDLGNQALREKVRVGQAVQRGRWKNDELILQVDYGYEVSGAELGLQRYPDLLLVVNGSCITEYSWHSETDSVKYLDSNITTDTYRLPFDPSTPQTVSVLDGSVPMGSFLFDGPFPGALEKSNSTWLALVSSVGRGSFTPGTDPWYLTDKDANGSPSRPRYIVNPARPVLSCWQDDVWSYKGRSSSIQKLDSEALPGLELSEAMQWALRRYLDAPMIYHVGSRLGASALKSATVAFGSFFDAGASSFQKDLERLVMASYIATTNVLTDSTLHPAEKPTSLPNVIRAENNHIMDGVADFVVWSQDVSALSIVVVAALPILLLAVWLLSIVLLNFTRLEIANLLDADCIFTQLMNNHPQTTLSFDGKDGPAWGGLGEKKSDQSTVSLLVAPTPV
;
A
#
# COMPACT_ATOMS: atom_id res chain seq x y z
N MET A 1 -2.72 -0.49 -2.76
CA MET A 1 -2.63 0.72 -3.60
C MET A 1 -3.03 1.89 -2.71
N THR A 2 -2.04 2.61 -2.20
CA THR A 2 -2.26 3.67 -1.20
C THR A 2 -2.34 5.00 -1.93
N ILE A 3 -3.47 5.69 -1.79
CA ILE A 3 -3.61 7.10 -2.17
C ILE A 3 -2.53 7.88 -1.41
N LYS A 4 -1.86 8.83 -2.07
CA LYS A 4 -0.61 9.46 -1.62
C LYS A 4 -0.59 9.67 -0.10
N VAL A 5 0.29 8.93 0.53
CA VAL A 5 0.45 8.90 1.97
C VAL A 5 1.15 10.19 2.39
N VAL A 6 0.43 11.04 3.13
CA VAL A 6 1.01 12.22 3.79
C VAL A 6 2.20 11.75 4.61
N ARG A 7 3.35 12.42 4.46
CA ARG A 7 4.54 12.07 5.24
C ARG A 7 4.23 12.26 6.73
N GLN A 8 4.24 11.15 7.46
CA GLN A 8 3.94 11.14 8.88
C GLN A 8 5.18 11.52 9.69
N PRO A 9 5.08 12.45 10.66
CA PRO A 9 6.16 12.71 11.62
C PRO A 9 6.52 11.44 12.39
N ARG A 10 7.79 11.29 12.76
CA ARG A 10 8.27 10.08 13.46
C ARG A 10 7.52 9.81 14.78
N SER A 11 6.98 10.84 15.43
CA SER A 11 6.23 10.77 16.67
C SER A 11 4.83 10.16 16.53
N THR A 12 4.28 10.02 15.32
CA THR A 12 2.90 9.54 15.13
C THR A 12 2.78 8.02 15.08
N TYR A 13 3.88 7.28 14.99
CA TYR A 13 3.87 5.82 14.87
C TYR A 13 4.93 5.14 15.72
N GLN A 14 4.68 3.89 16.08
CA GLN A 14 5.62 3.04 16.81
C GLN A 14 6.40 2.16 15.84
N LEU A 15 7.71 2.02 16.09
CA LEU A 15 8.57 1.07 15.38
C LEU A 15 9.02 -0.01 16.33
N TRP A 16 9.41 -1.16 15.76
CA TRP A 16 9.73 -2.39 16.47
C TRP A 16 8.58 -2.93 17.30
N ALA A 17 7.36 -2.47 17.01
CA ALA A 17 6.13 -2.92 17.62
C ALA A 17 5.47 -3.98 16.72
N ARG A 18 5.02 -5.07 17.34
CA ARG A 18 4.18 -6.09 16.72
C ARG A 18 2.75 -5.58 16.66
N PHE A 19 2.08 -5.76 15.53
CA PHE A 19 0.73 -5.27 15.30
C PHE A 19 0.01 -6.09 14.23
N SER A 20 -1.30 -5.85 14.08
CA SER A 20 -2.09 -6.50 13.03
C SER A 20 -2.16 -5.60 11.79
N PHE A 21 -1.46 -5.99 10.74
CA PHE A 21 -1.49 -5.27 9.46
C PHE A 21 -2.83 -5.51 8.76
N PRO A 22 -3.56 -4.44 8.39
CA PRO A 22 -4.87 -4.57 7.78
C PRO A 22 -4.76 -4.86 6.28
N ALA A 23 -4.65 -6.14 5.91
CA ALA A 23 -4.66 -6.56 4.51
C ALA A 23 -6.10 -6.84 4.03
N SER A 24 -6.32 -6.74 2.71
CA SER A 24 -7.62 -7.04 2.07
C SER A 24 -8.08 -8.49 2.25
N THR A 25 -7.15 -9.40 2.58
CA THR A 25 -7.44 -10.83 2.85
C THR A 25 -7.68 -11.12 4.33
N GLY A 26 -7.73 -10.07 5.16
CA GLY A 26 -7.82 -10.16 6.62
C GLY A 26 -6.56 -9.66 7.34
N PRO A 27 -6.63 -9.57 8.68
CA PRO A 27 -5.52 -9.10 9.50
C PRO A 27 -4.31 -10.02 9.39
N ARG A 28 -3.11 -9.46 9.26
CA ARG A 28 -1.84 -10.21 9.20
C ARG A 28 -0.89 -9.76 10.30
N ASP A 29 -0.29 -10.72 10.98
CA ASP A 29 0.67 -10.42 12.05
C ASP A 29 1.97 -9.82 11.48
N ALA A 30 2.31 -8.63 11.94
CA ALA A 30 3.38 -7.82 11.37
C ALA A 30 4.21 -7.10 12.42
N ILE A 31 5.42 -6.69 12.04
CA ILE A 31 6.28 -5.80 12.81
C ILE A 31 6.62 -4.56 11.99
N ALA A 32 6.47 -3.38 12.59
CA ALA A 32 6.78 -2.11 11.92
C ALA A 32 8.25 -1.78 12.08
N ILE A 33 8.97 -1.48 11.00
CA ILE A 33 10.39 -1.09 11.04
C ILE A 33 10.66 0.09 10.10
N PRO A 34 11.79 0.81 10.25
CA PRO A 34 12.19 1.82 9.27
C PRO A 34 12.31 1.21 7.86
N ALA A 35 11.85 1.94 6.84
CA ALA A 35 11.91 1.47 5.45
C ALA A 35 13.35 1.13 5.00
N SER A 36 14.34 1.91 5.45
CA SER A 36 15.76 1.65 5.17
C SER A 36 16.23 0.28 5.69
N ILE A 37 15.81 -0.11 6.90
CA ILE A 37 16.14 -1.41 7.50
C ILE A 37 15.37 -2.52 6.78
N ALA A 38 14.12 -2.28 6.38
CA ALA A 38 13.34 -3.25 5.62
C ALA A 38 14.01 -3.64 4.30
N HIS A 39 14.60 -2.68 3.58
CA HIS A 39 15.36 -2.98 2.36
C HIS A 39 16.65 -3.77 2.61
N GLN A 40 17.32 -3.52 3.74
CA GLN A 40 18.49 -4.30 4.15
C GLN A 40 18.09 -5.74 4.50
N LEU A 41 17.01 -5.92 5.27
CA LEU A 41 16.47 -7.23 5.60
C LEU A 41 16.00 -7.97 4.34
N ASN A 42 15.31 -7.29 3.42
CA ASN A 42 14.91 -7.89 2.15
C ASN A 42 16.11 -8.51 1.41
N SER A 43 17.21 -7.76 1.32
CA SER A 43 18.46 -8.25 0.71
C SER A 43 19.08 -9.42 1.49
N ALA A 44 19.10 -9.35 2.82
CA ALA A 44 19.61 -10.43 3.66
C ALA A 44 18.78 -11.72 3.51
N TYR A 45 17.45 -11.60 3.38
CA TYR A 45 16.54 -12.72 3.18
C TYR A 45 16.68 -13.36 1.80
N THR A 46 16.98 -12.56 0.75
CA THR A 46 17.40 -13.11 -0.55
C THR A 46 18.61 -14.02 -0.39
N ILE A 47 19.64 -13.59 0.35
CA ILE A 47 20.86 -14.38 0.60
C ILE A 47 20.56 -15.64 1.42
N MET A 48 19.70 -15.54 2.44
CA MET A 48 19.29 -16.71 3.22
C MET A 48 18.56 -17.74 2.36
N LEU A 49 17.70 -17.29 1.44
CA LEU A 49 16.94 -18.16 0.55
C LEU A 49 17.83 -18.84 -0.50
N THR A 50 18.81 -18.12 -1.06
CA THR A 50 19.80 -18.75 -1.97
C THR A 50 20.66 -19.78 -1.22
N ALA A 51 21.09 -19.48 0.01
CA ALA A 51 21.80 -20.43 0.86
C ALA A 51 20.95 -21.67 1.19
N LEU A 52 19.65 -21.48 1.50
CA LEU A 52 18.71 -22.56 1.75
C LEU A 52 18.60 -23.49 0.53
N MET A 53 18.39 -22.92 -0.66
CA MET A 53 18.31 -23.68 -1.90
C MET A 53 19.60 -24.44 -2.21
N ALA A 54 20.76 -23.82 -1.98
CA ALA A 54 22.05 -24.49 -2.13
C ALA A 54 22.19 -25.70 -1.19
N LYS A 55 21.72 -25.59 0.07
CA LYS A 55 21.74 -26.72 1.02
C LYS A 55 20.78 -27.83 0.63
N VAL A 56 19.57 -27.49 0.19
CA VAL A 56 18.62 -28.48 -0.35
C VAL A 56 19.24 -29.21 -1.54
N TRP A 57 19.89 -28.48 -2.45
CA TRP A 57 20.56 -29.06 -3.61
C TRP A 57 21.69 -30.03 -3.24
N ILE A 58 22.52 -29.68 -2.25
CA ILE A 58 23.58 -30.57 -1.73
C ILE A 58 22.97 -31.88 -1.20
N ILE A 59 21.87 -31.81 -0.46
CA ILE A 59 21.18 -33.01 0.06
C ILE A 59 20.67 -33.87 -1.10
N VAL A 60 20.07 -33.27 -2.13
CA VAL A 60 19.56 -33.99 -3.31
C VAL A 60 20.69 -34.70 -4.06
N ILE A 61 21.84 -34.04 -4.28
CA ILE A 61 23.01 -34.66 -4.92
C ILE A 61 23.53 -35.81 -4.05
N ALA A 62 23.70 -35.60 -2.74
CA ALA A 62 24.21 -36.64 -1.85
C ALA A 62 23.32 -37.89 -1.90
N LEU A 63 22.01 -37.69 -1.91
CA LEU A 63 21.03 -38.77 -2.02
C LEU A 63 21.12 -39.48 -3.38
N ALA A 64 21.27 -38.73 -4.48
CA ALA A 64 21.46 -39.31 -5.81
C ALA A 64 22.74 -40.17 -5.89
N ILE A 65 23.86 -39.68 -5.34
CA ILE A 65 25.12 -40.43 -5.26
C ILE A 65 24.94 -41.71 -4.46
N PHE A 66 24.30 -41.64 -3.29
CA PHE A 66 24.04 -42.80 -2.44
C PHE A 66 23.16 -43.86 -3.13
N LEU A 67 22.12 -43.44 -3.84
CA LEU A 67 21.26 -44.35 -4.59
C LEU A 67 22.01 -45.06 -5.71
N VAL A 68 22.85 -44.33 -6.46
CA VAL A 68 23.68 -44.92 -7.53
C VAL A 68 24.71 -45.89 -6.96
N TRP A 69 25.37 -45.52 -5.85
CA TRP A 69 26.32 -46.39 -5.16
C TRP A 69 25.65 -47.69 -4.68
N ARG A 70 24.48 -47.57 -4.05
CA ARG A 70 23.70 -48.72 -3.55
C ARG A 70 23.19 -49.63 -4.67
N ALA A 71 22.77 -49.07 -5.81
CA ALA A 71 22.33 -49.83 -6.98
C ALA A 71 23.50 -50.62 -7.60
N GLY A 72 24.68 -50.00 -7.67
CA GLY A 72 25.89 -50.64 -8.20
C GLY A 72 26.42 -51.80 -7.35
N SER A 73 26.26 -51.75 -6.02
CA SER A 73 26.70 -52.81 -5.11
C SER A 73 26.04 -54.18 -5.34
N LYS A 74 24.98 -54.26 -6.16
CA LYS A 74 24.25 -55.51 -6.47
C LYS A 74 24.70 -56.18 -7.78
N HIS A 75 25.52 -55.55 -8.61
CA HIS A 75 25.96 -56.09 -9.90
C HIS A 75 27.51 -56.15 -10.02
N PRO A 76 28.14 -57.33 -10.25
CA PRO A 76 29.61 -57.50 -10.19
C PRO A 76 30.44 -56.96 -11.38
N GLU A 77 29.84 -56.25 -12.35
CA GLU A 77 30.60 -55.78 -13.53
C GLU A 77 31.40 -54.49 -13.25
N GLY A 78 32.58 -54.64 -12.64
CA GLY A 78 33.41 -53.56 -12.09
C GLY A 78 33.92 -52.45 -13.04
N LYS A 79 33.68 -52.50 -14.36
CA LYS A 79 34.13 -51.44 -15.30
C LYS A 79 33.14 -50.29 -15.50
N LYS A 80 31.81 -50.55 -15.45
CA LYS A 80 30.78 -49.50 -15.63
C LYS A 80 30.65 -48.60 -14.39
N GLN A 81 30.99 -49.14 -13.22
CA GLN A 81 30.85 -48.48 -11.93
C GLN A 81 31.92 -47.40 -11.71
N MET A 82 33.15 -47.68 -12.14
CA MET A 82 34.29 -46.77 -11.94
C MET A 82 34.18 -45.48 -12.78
N THR A 83 33.56 -45.56 -13.97
CA THR A 83 33.31 -44.39 -14.82
C THR A 83 32.18 -43.51 -14.29
N LEU A 84 31.11 -44.10 -13.75
CA LEU A 84 30.04 -43.36 -13.08
C LEU A 84 30.55 -42.71 -11.80
N LEU A 85 31.31 -43.42 -10.96
CA LEU A 85 31.89 -42.85 -9.74
C LEU A 85 32.80 -41.65 -10.04
N ALA A 86 33.66 -41.74 -11.06
CA ALA A 86 34.52 -40.63 -11.48
C ALA A 86 33.71 -39.39 -11.91
N SER A 87 32.61 -39.59 -12.63
CA SER A 87 31.68 -38.49 -12.94
C SER A 87 30.99 -37.94 -11.68
N MET A 88 30.69 -38.75 -10.67
CA MET A 88 30.08 -38.26 -9.42
C MET A 88 31.04 -37.43 -8.58
N VAL A 89 32.33 -37.80 -8.52
CA VAL A 89 33.35 -37.02 -7.79
C VAL A 89 33.48 -35.62 -8.37
N THR A 90 33.57 -35.52 -9.71
CA THR A 90 33.66 -34.23 -10.39
C THR A 90 32.42 -33.36 -10.16
N LEU A 91 31.23 -33.98 -10.13
CA LEU A 91 29.97 -33.31 -9.83
C LEU A 91 29.86 -32.90 -8.34
N TRP A 92 30.33 -33.73 -7.42
CA TRP A 92 30.34 -33.47 -5.98
C TRP A 92 31.25 -32.29 -5.61
N ASN A 93 32.39 -32.15 -6.29
CA ASN A 93 33.30 -31.01 -6.09
C ASN A 93 32.70 -29.67 -6.55
N LYS A 94 31.65 -29.69 -7.39
CA LYS A 94 30.90 -28.51 -7.81
C LYS A 94 29.52 -28.39 -7.14
N ARG A 95 29.26 -29.14 -6.06
CA ARG A 95 27.96 -29.15 -5.37
C ARG A 95 27.47 -27.78 -4.89
N SER A 96 28.38 -26.83 -4.65
CA SER A 96 28.07 -25.47 -4.21
C SER A 96 27.84 -24.47 -5.34
N ASP A 97 28.18 -24.81 -6.59
CA ASP A 97 28.04 -23.94 -7.76
C ASP A 97 27.19 -24.65 -8.81
N LEU A 98 25.88 -24.37 -8.83
CA LEU A 98 24.93 -25.00 -9.75
C LEU A 98 25.26 -24.74 -11.23
N ILE A 99 25.82 -23.57 -11.57
CA ILE A 99 26.18 -23.25 -12.96
C ILE A 99 27.45 -24.01 -13.35
N GLY A 100 28.45 -24.00 -12.47
CA GLY A 100 29.67 -24.79 -12.63
C GLY A 100 29.38 -26.29 -12.75
N PHE A 101 28.41 -26.80 -11.97
CA PHE A 101 27.93 -28.17 -12.05
C PHE A 101 27.38 -28.50 -13.45
N ILE A 102 26.52 -27.63 -14.01
CA ILE A 102 25.94 -27.82 -15.35
C ILE A 102 27.03 -27.81 -16.42
N PHE A 103 27.94 -26.85 -16.37
CA PHE A 103 29.00 -26.72 -17.37
C PHE A 103 29.95 -27.93 -17.35
N GLN A 104 30.31 -28.40 -16.15
CA GLN A 104 31.19 -29.55 -15.99
C GLN A 104 30.52 -30.86 -16.39
N ALA A 105 29.24 -31.04 -16.07
CA ALA A 105 28.44 -32.16 -16.56
C ALA A 105 28.30 -32.17 -18.09
N TYR A 106 28.14 -31.00 -18.72
CA TYR A 106 28.11 -30.86 -20.18
C TYR A 106 29.46 -31.23 -20.82
N GLN A 107 30.56 -30.66 -20.31
CA GLN A 107 31.91 -30.96 -20.81
C GLN A 107 32.27 -32.44 -20.71
N ASN A 108 31.90 -33.09 -19.61
CA ASN A 108 32.14 -34.52 -19.39
C ASN A 108 31.35 -35.39 -20.40
N ASN A 109 30.24 -34.87 -20.94
CA ASN A 109 29.41 -35.53 -21.95
C ASN A 109 29.89 -35.24 -23.39
N SER A 110 30.46 -34.05 -23.65
CA SER A 110 30.95 -33.64 -24.97
C SER A 110 32.39 -34.09 -25.27
N GLY A 111 33.23 -34.31 -24.26
CA GLY A 111 34.66 -34.63 -24.41
C GLY A 111 35.01 -36.03 -24.94
N LYS A 112 34.02 -36.91 -25.18
CA LYS A 112 34.26 -38.26 -25.72
C LYS A 112 33.78 -38.35 -27.17
N SER A 113 34.59 -37.81 -28.08
CA SER A 113 34.46 -38.03 -29.52
C SER A 113 34.92 -39.45 -29.90
N ALA A 114 34.00 -40.18 -30.52
CA ALA A 114 34.19 -41.06 -31.68
C ALA A 114 34.91 -42.42 -31.58
N SER A 115 35.53 -42.85 -30.49
CA SER A 115 36.27 -44.14 -30.48
C SER A 115 35.91 -45.09 -29.33
N GLN A 116 34.68 -45.61 -29.28
CA GLN A 116 34.39 -47.00 -28.88
C GLN A 116 32.88 -47.28 -28.95
N ARG A 117 32.50 -48.02 -29.98
CA ARG A 117 31.15 -48.47 -30.29
C ARG A 117 30.92 -49.81 -29.58
N SER A 118 30.32 -49.78 -28.39
CA SER A 118 29.66 -50.95 -27.79
C SER A 118 28.52 -50.46 -26.89
N ASP A 119 27.39 -51.17 -26.92
CA ASP A 119 26.04 -50.68 -26.59
C ASP A 119 25.53 -50.89 -25.14
N PRO A 120 26.17 -50.35 -24.08
CA PRO A 120 25.47 -50.08 -22.81
C PRO A 120 25.46 -48.60 -22.39
N LEU A 121 25.92 -47.69 -23.26
CA LEU A 121 26.06 -46.24 -23.00
C LEU A 121 24.75 -45.43 -23.08
N ARG A 122 23.61 -46.05 -23.42
CA ARG A 122 22.34 -45.34 -23.59
C ARG A 122 21.70 -44.97 -22.24
N GLU A 123 21.80 -45.83 -21.24
CA GLU A 123 21.21 -45.57 -19.91
C GLU A 123 22.00 -44.50 -19.11
N SER A 124 23.33 -44.47 -19.20
CA SER A 124 24.13 -43.46 -18.48
C SER A 124 23.93 -42.04 -19.04
N LYS A 125 23.70 -41.92 -20.35
CA LYS A 125 23.40 -40.62 -20.99
C LYS A 125 22.04 -40.08 -20.57
N VAL A 126 21.03 -40.95 -20.42
CA VAL A 126 19.70 -40.57 -19.94
C VAL A 126 19.75 -40.10 -18.49
N TRP A 127 20.46 -40.83 -17.63
CA TRP A 127 20.63 -40.44 -16.23
C TRP A 127 21.35 -39.10 -16.07
N LEU A 128 22.44 -38.88 -16.81
CA LEU A 128 23.22 -37.63 -16.74
C LEU A 128 22.44 -36.44 -17.34
N ALA A 129 21.66 -36.66 -18.40
CA ALA A 129 20.74 -35.66 -18.93
C ALA A 129 19.62 -35.29 -17.93
N LEU A 130 19.10 -36.27 -17.17
CA LEU A 130 18.10 -36.04 -16.14
C LEU A 130 18.67 -35.21 -14.97
N VAL A 131 19.89 -35.53 -14.51
CA VAL A 131 20.56 -34.76 -13.46
C VAL A 131 20.89 -33.34 -13.93
N MET A 132 21.31 -33.17 -15.19
CA MET A 132 21.49 -31.87 -15.83
C MET A 132 20.21 -31.04 -15.85
N PHE A 133 19.10 -31.66 -16.24
CA PHE A 133 17.79 -31.01 -16.27
C PHE A 133 17.34 -30.60 -14.86
N LEU A 134 17.51 -31.47 -13.85
CA LEU A 134 17.23 -31.15 -12.45
C LEU A 134 18.11 -30.01 -11.92
N ALA A 135 19.40 -29.98 -12.27
CA ALA A 135 20.31 -28.90 -11.89
C ALA A 135 19.91 -27.56 -12.52
N LEU A 136 19.51 -27.58 -13.80
CA LEU A 136 18.98 -26.39 -14.48
C LEU A 136 17.71 -25.89 -13.80
N LEU A 137 16.77 -26.79 -13.49
CA LEU A 137 15.54 -26.46 -12.77
C LEU A 137 15.83 -25.91 -11.37
N ALA A 138 16.77 -26.50 -10.64
CA ALA A 138 17.17 -26.02 -9.32
C ALA A 138 17.82 -24.64 -9.39
N SER A 139 18.66 -24.38 -10.41
CA SER A 139 19.29 -23.08 -10.63
C SER A 139 18.26 -22.01 -10.98
N ALA A 140 17.32 -22.33 -11.88
CA ALA A 140 16.21 -21.46 -12.20
C ALA A 140 15.33 -21.19 -10.97
N ALA A 141 15.01 -22.24 -10.20
CA ALA A 141 14.22 -22.12 -8.97
C ALA A 141 14.91 -21.26 -7.92
N GLU A 142 16.23 -21.38 -7.74
CA GLU A 142 17.01 -20.54 -6.82
C GLU A 142 16.87 -19.05 -7.19
N LYS A 143 17.06 -18.69 -8.46
CA LYS A 143 16.94 -17.30 -8.91
C LYS A 143 15.52 -16.78 -8.84
N VAL A 144 14.55 -17.58 -9.26
CA VAL A 144 13.13 -17.21 -9.25
C VAL A 144 12.64 -17.02 -7.81
N LEU A 145 12.93 -17.95 -6.91
CA LEU A 145 12.53 -17.84 -5.50
C LEU A 145 13.24 -16.67 -4.81
N GLY A 146 14.53 -16.46 -5.10
CA GLY A 146 15.32 -15.33 -4.60
C GLY A 146 14.77 -13.95 -4.99
N VAL A 147 14.01 -13.86 -6.09
CA VAL A 147 13.37 -12.62 -6.54
C VAL A 147 11.92 -12.52 -6.07
N LEU A 148 11.16 -13.62 -6.10
CA LEU A 148 9.72 -13.59 -5.84
C LEU A 148 9.35 -13.63 -4.35
N VAL A 149 10.12 -14.33 -3.51
CA VAL A 149 9.78 -14.52 -2.09
C VAL A 149 10.13 -13.32 -1.24
N PRO A 150 11.30 -12.67 -1.36
CA PRO A 150 11.67 -11.57 -0.48
C PRO A 150 10.70 -10.38 -0.50
N PRO A 151 10.13 -9.96 -1.66
CA PRO A 151 9.08 -8.94 -1.67
C PRO A 151 7.85 -9.28 -0.82
N LEU A 152 7.53 -10.57 -0.62
CA LEU A 152 6.43 -11.02 0.25
C LEU A 152 6.72 -10.79 1.74
N LEU A 153 7.97 -10.51 2.10
CA LEU A 153 8.37 -10.09 3.45
C LEU A 153 7.71 -8.75 3.81
N ILE A 154 7.64 -7.82 2.86
CA ILE A 154 7.11 -6.47 3.06
C ILE A 154 5.62 -6.48 2.71
N LEU A 155 4.77 -6.38 3.73
CA LEU A 155 3.32 -6.34 3.55
C LEU A 155 2.84 -4.99 3.01
N GLY A 156 3.52 -3.91 3.39
CA GLY A 156 3.20 -2.55 2.96
C GLY A 156 3.88 -1.49 3.81
N SER A 157 3.51 -0.23 3.58
CA SER A 157 4.09 0.94 4.24
C SER A 157 3.19 1.47 5.35
N ALA A 158 3.03 0.68 6.41
CA ALA A 158 2.20 1.00 7.56
C ALA A 158 2.90 0.70 8.88
N ALA A 159 2.53 1.43 9.92
CA ALA A 159 2.97 1.20 11.30
C ALA A 159 1.80 1.42 12.27
N PRO A 160 1.79 0.73 13.44
CA PRO A 160 0.81 1.01 14.47
C PRO A 160 1.00 2.44 14.97
N VAL A 161 -0.11 3.11 15.21
CA VAL A 161 -0.12 4.50 15.67
C VAL A 161 0.50 4.61 17.06
N ASN A 162 1.17 5.72 17.33
CA ASN A 162 1.58 6.09 18.68
C ASN A 162 0.37 6.67 19.43
N PRO A 163 -0.12 6.06 20.53
CA PRO A 163 -1.31 6.53 21.23
C PRO A 163 -1.23 8.00 21.64
N ASP A 164 -0.06 8.47 22.07
CA ASP A 164 0.13 9.85 22.54
C ASP A 164 -0.07 10.92 21.46
N ALA A 165 0.10 10.55 20.19
CA ALA A 165 -0.09 11.43 19.04
C ALA A 165 -1.58 11.63 18.71
N ILE A 166 -2.45 10.73 19.17
CA ILE A 166 -3.88 10.75 18.84
C ILE A 166 -4.56 11.92 19.56
N TYR A 167 -5.30 12.72 18.80
CA TYR A 167 -6.05 13.85 19.30
C TYR A 167 -7.42 13.96 18.63
N PHE A 168 -8.46 13.98 19.44
CA PHE A 168 -9.84 14.23 19.02
C PHE A 168 -10.39 15.46 19.76
N PRO A 169 -10.76 16.52 19.04
CA PRO A 169 -11.42 17.67 19.64
C PRO A 169 -12.89 17.34 20.01
N PRO A 170 -13.46 18.02 21.01
CA PRO A 170 -14.86 17.86 21.38
C PRO A 170 -15.82 18.24 20.24
N ASP A 171 -17.10 17.86 20.36
CA ASP A 171 -18.19 18.28 19.47
C ASP A 171 -18.49 19.77 19.59
N PHE A 172 -19.15 20.36 18.58
CA PHE A 172 -19.54 21.77 18.63
C PHE A 172 -20.71 21.93 19.60
N LYS A 173 -20.58 22.87 20.52
CA LYS A 173 -21.70 23.34 21.33
C LYS A 173 -22.13 24.72 20.84
N GLN A 174 -23.44 24.91 20.72
CA GLN A 174 -24.00 26.21 20.39
C GLN A 174 -23.60 27.22 21.48
N GLY A 175 -23.10 28.39 21.07
CA GLY A 175 -22.60 29.42 22.00
C GLY A 175 -21.16 29.20 22.47
N GLU A 176 -20.38 28.32 21.83
CA GLU A 176 -18.92 28.29 22.01
C GLU A 176 -18.29 29.66 21.69
N ALA A 177 -17.25 30.00 22.43
CA ALA A 177 -16.49 31.23 22.22
C ALA A 177 -15.70 31.17 20.89
N ASP A 178 -15.51 32.32 20.25
CA ASP A 178 -14.88 32.44 18.94
C ASP A 178 -13.46 31.85 18.90
N ASP A 179 -12.73 31.90 20.01
CA ASP A 179 -11.38 31.33 20.13
C ASP A 179 -11.39 29.79 20.06
N VAL A 180 -12.41 29.13 20.62
CA VAL A 180 -12.61 27.68 20.54
C VAL A 180 -12.95 27.27 19.09
N ILE A 181 -13.82 28.05 18.44
CA ILE A 181 -14.20 27.84 17.04
C ILE A 181 -12.97 27.97 16.13
N ALA A 182 -12.19 29.04 16.30
CA ALA A 182 -10.98 29.30 15.53
C ALA A 182 -9.89 28.24 15.78
N ALA A 183 -9.68 27.84 17.04
CA ALA A 183 -8.73 26.78 17.39
C ALA A 183 -9.10 25.46 16.71
N ARG A 184 -10.38 25.09 16.72
CA ARG A 184 -10.86 23.88 16.05
C ARG A 184 -10.71 23.95 14.53
N PHE A 185 -11.06 25.08 13.93
CA PHE A 185 -10.90 25.29 12.49
C PHE A 185 -9.43 25.12 12.08
N THR A 186 -8.50 25.64 12.88
CA THR A 186 -7.05 25.49 12.66
C THR A 186 -6.58 24.03 12.69
N LEU A 187 -7.27 23.16 13.44
CA LEU A 187 -6.94 21.73 13.53
C LEU A 187 -7.54 20.91 12.39
N GLU A 188 -8.78 21.20 11.99
CA GLU A 188 -9.54 20.38 11.03
C GLU A 188 -9.36 20.84 9.57
N ALA A 189 -9.17 22.15 9.32
CA ALA A 189 -8.99 22.67 7.95
C ALA A 189 -7.78 22.07 7.21
N PRO A 190 -6.61 21.83 7.84
CA PRO A 190 -5.50 21.16 7.18
C PRO A 190 -5.84 19.77 6.65
N ALA A 191 -6.67 19.00 7.34
CA ALA A 191 -7.10 17.67 6.87
C ALA A 191 -7.91 17.78 5.57
N ALA A 192 -8.89 18.69 5.53
CA ALA A 192 -9.68 18.95 4.33
C ALA A 192 -8.82 19.45 3.15
N LEU A 193 -7.84 20.33 3.40
CA LEU A 193 -6.90 20.81 2.38
C LEU A 193 -5.99 19.68 1.86
N ARG A 194 -5.53 18.77 2.72
CA ARG A 194 -4.75 17.58 2.31
C ARG A 194 -5.58 16.64 1.44
N ALA A 195 -6.85 16.43 1.80
CA ALA A 195 -7.76 15.63 0.99
C ALA A 195 -7.98 16.27 -0.39
N LEU A 196 -8.27 17.56 -0.45
CA LEU A 196 -8.49 18.30 -1.69
C LEU A 196 -7.25 18.31 -2.61
N SER A 197 -6.07 18.58 -2.05
CA SER A 197 -4.82 18.56 -2.83
C SER A 197 -4.50 17.19 -3.42
N SER A 198 -4.92 16.11 -2.75
CA SER A 198 -4.80 14.74 -3.26
C SER A 198 -5.74 14.45 -4.43
N VAL A 199 -6.88 15.14 -4.52
CA VAL A 199 -7.79 15.09 -5.69
C VAL A 199 -7.17 15.78 -6.89
N ASP A 200 -6.61 16.98 -6.70
CA ASP A 200 -6.03 17.77 -7.80
C ASP A 200 -4.76 17.09 -8.38
N LEU A 201 -4.09 16.26 -7.58
CA LEU A 201 -2.97 15.39 -8.01
C LEU A 201 -3.41 13.96 -8.39
N GLY A 202 -4.70 13.66 -8.27
CA GLY A 202 -5.27 12.32 -8.32
C GLY A 202 -5.20 11.68 -9.70
N ASN A 203 -4.87 10.39 -9.71
CA ASN A 203 -4.80 9.56 -10.94
C ASN A 203 -6.15 8.87 -11.20
N GLN A 204 -6.32 8.27 -12.38
CA GLN A 204 -7.50 7.49 -12.81
C GLN A 204 -7.99 6.48 -11.75
N ALA A 205 -7.09 5.87 -10.99
CA ALA A 205 -7.41 4.93 -9.92
C ALA A 205 -8.26 5.51 -8.78
N LEU A 206 -8.15 6.81 -8.48
CA LEU A 206 -9.02 7.46 -7.49
C LEU A 206 -10.45 7.58 -8.03
N ARG A 207 -10.60 7.83 -9.34
CA ARG A 207 -11.91 7.90 -10.00
C ARG A 207 -12.61 6.55 -10.08
N GLU A 208 -11.87 5.45 -10.02
CA GLU A 208 -12.46 4.10 -9.97
C GLU A 208 -13.04 3.78 -8.58
N LYS A 209 -12.61 4.48 -7.53
CA LYS A 209 -13.08 4.32 -6.15
C LYS A 209 -14.34 5.12 -5.82
N VAL A 210 -14.62 6.13 -6.62
CA VAL A 210 -15.72 7.08 -6.38
C VAL A 210 -16.60 7.11 -7.61
N ARG A 211 -17.90 6.90 -7.42
CA ARG A 211 -18.90 6.98 -8.48
C ARG A 211 -19.55 8.35 -8.41
N VAL A 212 -19.45 9.13 -9.48
CA VAL A 212 -20.19 10.38 -9.64
C VAL A 212 -20.92 10.30 -10.97
N GLY A 213 -22.24 10.37 -10.93
CA GLY A 213 -23.10 10.29 -12.09
C GLY A 213 -22.95 11.49 -13.02
N GLN A 214 -23.41 11.34 -14.26
CA GLN A 214 -23.63 12.49 -15.12
C GLN A 214 -24.85 13.27 -14.64
N ALA A 215 -24.84 14.59 -14.83
CA ALA A 215 -26.00 15.42 -14.50
C ALA A 215 -27.21 15.00 -15.34
N VAL A 216 -28.29 14.58 -14.67
CA VAL A 216 -29.55 14.20 -15.30
C VAL A 216 -30.55 15.33 -15.11
N GLN A 217 -31.15 15.79 -16.21
CA GLN A 217 -32.21 16.78 -16.14
C GLN A 217 -33.50 16.14 -15.59
N ARG A 218 -33.98 16.63 -14.45
CA ARG A 218 -35.23 16.18 -13.81
C ARG A 218 -36.44 17.02 -14.20
N GLY A 219 -36.21 18.29 -14.51
CA GLY A 219 -37.27 19.22 -14.84
C GLY A 219 -36.72 20.57 -15.27
N ARG A 220 -37.63 21.54 -15.35
CA ARG A 220 -37.30 22.94 -15.57
C ARG A 220 -38.01 23.81 -14.54
N TRP A 221 -37.30 24.81 -14.04
CA TRP A 221 -37.84 25.88 -13.23
C TRP A 221 -38.29 27.05 -14.11
N LYS A 222 -38.81 28.11 -13.51
CA LYS A 222 -39.21 29.34 -14.19
C LYS A 222 -38.11 29.82 -15.14
N ASN A 223 -38.48 30.49 -16.24
CA ASN A 223 -37.55 31.00 -17.25
C ASN A 223 -36.65 29.92 -17.91
N ASP A 224 -37.14 28.68 -17.99
CA ASP A 224 -36.46 27.56 -18.64
C ASP A 224 -35.18 27.08 -17.94
N GLU A 225 -34.97 27.46 -16.67
CA GLU A 225 -33.80 27.06 -15.89
C GLU A 225 -33.81 25.55 -15.60
N LEU A 226 -32.65 24.91 -15.68
CA LEU A 226 -32.57 23.45 -15.59
C LEU A 226 -32.52 22.97 -14.13
N ILE A 227 -33.39 22.03 -13.78
CA ILE A 227 -33.29 21.26 -12.54
C ILE A 227 -32.47 20.01 -12.84
N LEU A 228 -31.27 19.94 -12.27
CA LEU A 228 -30.29 18.89 -12.52
C LEU A 228 -30.10 18.05 -11.26
N GLN A 229 -29.99 16.74 -11.44
CA GLN A 229 -29.67 15.78 -10.39
C GLN A 229 -28.36 15.07 -10.68
N VAL A 230 -27.53 14.88 -9.66
CA VAL A 230 -26.29 14.10 -9.72
C VAL A 230 -26.27 13.10 -8.56
N ASP A 231 -26.18 11.82 -8.89
CA ASP A 231 -26.01 10.75 -7.91
C ASP A 231 -24.52 10.51 -7.66
N TYR A 232 -24.14 10.17 -6.44
CA TYR A 232 -22.76 9.86 -6.08
C TYR A 232 -22.68 8.74 -5.05
N GLY A 233 -21.51 8.11 -4.94
CA GLY A 233 -21.25 7.13 -3.91
C GLY A 233 -19.82 6.60 -3.90
N TYR A 234 -19.40 6.05 -2.78
CA TYR A 234 -18.08 5.43 -2.60
C TYR A 234 -18.12 4.38 -1.49
N GLU A 235 -17.10 3.52 -1.47
CA GLU A 235 -16.98 2.43 -0.50
C GLU A 235 -15.63 2.56 0.21
N VAL A 236 -15.63 2.47 1.55
CA VAL A 236 -14.42 2.52 2.37
C VAL A 236 -14.36 1.29 3.27
N SER A 237 -13.31 0.50 3.08
CA SER A 237 -13.03 -0.65 3.95
C SER A 237 -12.32 -0.23 5.24
N GLY A 238 -12.41 -1.08 6.27
CA GLY A 238 -11.66 -0.93 7.51
C GLY A 238 -10.16 -0.98 7.27
N ALA A 239 -9.72 -1.69 6.23
CA ALA A 239 -8.33 -1.66 5.80
C ALA A 239 -7.91 -0.30 5.26
N GLU A 240 -8.78 0.37 4.50
CA GLU A 240 -8.55 1.74 4.01
C GLU A 240 -8.61 2.77 5.14
N LEU A 241 -9.46 2.58 6.16
CA LEU A 241 -9.44 3.36 7.41
C LEU A 241 -8.19 3.11 8.28
N GLY A 242 -7.48 2.01 8.03
CA GLY A 242 -6.33 1.56 8.81
C GLY A 242 -6.68 0.75 10.07
N LEU A 243 -7.90 0.27 10.25
CA LEU A 243 -8.31 -0.54 11.40
C LEU A 243 -7.58 -1.89 11.43
N GLN A 244 -6.82 -2.15 12.49
CA GLN A 244 -5.94 -3.32 12.58
C GLN A 244 -6.70 -4.65 12.60
N ARG A 245 -7.78 -4.72 13.39
CA ARG A 245 -8.51 -5.98 13.67
C ARG A 245 -9.68 -6.25 12.73
N TYR A 246 -10.22 -5.21 12.10
CA TYR A 246 -11.46 -5.27 11.30
C TYR A 246 -11.26 -4.72 9.88
N PRO A 247 -10.33 -5.27 9.08
CA PRO A 247 -10.07 -4.77 7.74
C PRO A 247 -11.25 -4.95 6.77
N ASP A 248 -12.15 -5.87 7.10
CA ASP A 248 -13.37 -6.26 6.38
C ASP A 248 -14.63 -5.49 6.81
N LEU A 249 -14.53 -4.57 7.78
CA LEU A 249 -15.58 -3.57 8.03
C LEU A 249 -15.76 -2.71 6.78
N LEU A 250 -16.98 -2.46 6.34
CA LEU A 250 -17.23 -1.71 5.10
C LEU A 250 -18.24 -0.60 5.34
N LEU A 251 -17.85 0.63 5.04
CA LEU A 251 -18.74 1.78 4.92
C LEU A 251 -19.12 1.97 3.45
N VAL A 252 -20.40 1.93 3.15
CA VAL A 252 -20.96 2.24 1.82
C VAL A 252 -21.70 3.56 1.94
N VAL A 253 -21.26 4.55 1.15
CA VAL A 253 -21.86 5.88 1.07
C VAL A 253 -22.58 6.00 -0.26
N ASN A 254 -23.88 6.28 -0.22
CA ASN A 254 -24.68 6.60 -1.41
C ASN A 254 -25.40 7.92 -1.20
N GLY A 255 -25.42 8.78 -2.20
CA GLY A 255 -26.13 10.05 -2.10
C GLY A 255 -26.61 10.56 -3.43
N SER A 256 -27.43 11.60 -3.37
CA SER A 256 -27.92 12.30 -4.54
C SER A 256 -28.11 13.77 -4.22
N CYS A 257 -27.80 14.62 -5.19
CA CYS A 257 -27.93 16.06 -5.10
C CYS A 257 -28.81 16.59 -6.22
N ILE A 258 -29.71 17.51 -5.92
CA ILE A 258 -30.58 18.20 -6.88
C ILE A 258 -30.46 19.71 -6.74
N THR A 259 -30.52 20.44 -7.85
CA THR A 259 -30.59 21.90 -7.84
C THR A 259 -32.00 22.38 -7.45
N GLU A 260 -32.13 23.04 -6.30
CA GLU A 260 -33.38 23.47 -5.70
C GLU A 260 -33.54 24.99 -5.76
N TYR A 261 -34.56 25.45 -6.48
CA TYR A 261 -34.85 26.86 -6.70
C TYR A 261 -35.96 27.40 -5.79
N SER A 262 -36.82 26.53 -5.24
CA SER A 262 -38.00 26.95 -4.48
C SER A 262 -37.68 27.61 -3.14
N TRP A 263 -36.45 27.47 -2.65
CA TRP A 263 -35.99 28.11 -1.41
C TRP A 263 -35.51 29.55 -1.59
N HIS A 264 -35.33 30.00 -2.84
CA HIS A 264 -35.08 31.41 -3.12
C HIS A 264 -36.33 32.22 -2.75
N SER A 265 -36.15 33.24 -1.91
CA SER A 265 -37.23 34.09 -1.42
C SER A 265 -37.29 35.39 -2.20
N GLU A 266 -36.18 36.12 -2.26
CA GLU A 266 -36.10 37.45 -2.86
C GLU A 266 -34.68 37.78 -3.32
N THR A 267 -34.60 38.74 -4.24
CA THR A 267 -33.34 39.33 -4.72
C THR A 267 -33.43 40.83 -4.48
N ASP A 268 -32.53 41.34 -3.65
CA ASP A 268 -32.44 42.75 -3.29
C ASP A 268 -31.21 43.42 -3.91
N SER A 269 -31.29 44.74 -4.08
CA SER A 269 -30.15 45.57 -4.46
C SER A 269 -29.78 46.50 -3.30
N VAL A 270 -28.71 46.17 -2.59
CA VAL A 270 -28.22 46.94 -1.44
C VAL A 270 -27.14 47.90 -1.90
N LYS A 271 -27.27 49.19 -1.56
CA LYS A 271 -26.23 50.19 -1.89
C LYS A 271 -25.08 50.08 -0.88
N TYR A 272 -23.88 49.80 -1.37
CA TYR A 272 -22.66 49.72 -0.57
C TYR A 272 -21.51 50.49 -1.25
N LEU A 273 -20.94 51.48 -0.54
CA LEU A 273 -19.81 52.31 -1.00
C LEU A 273 -19.94 52.74 -2.48
N ASP A 274 -21.10 53.32 -2.83
CA ASP A 274 -21.47 53.81 -4.17
C ASP A 274 -21.74 52.77 -5.28
N SER A 275 -21.77 51.48 -4.94
CA SER A 275 -22.19 50.40 -5.84
C SER A 275 -23.51 49.76 -5.38
N ASN A 276 -24.34 49.35 -6.34
CA ASN A 276 -25.51 48.52 -6.04
C ASN A 276 -25.05 47.06 -6.05
N ILE A 277 -25.19 46.38 -4.92
CA ILE A 277 -24.85 44.99 -4.73
C ILE A 277 -26.11 44.14 -4.74
N THR A 278 -26.16 43.17 -5.65
CA THR A 278 -27.20 42.15 -5.67
C THR A 278 -27.01 41.19 -4.51
N THR A 279 -28.07 40.99 -3.72
CA THR A 279 -28.11 40.05 -2.60
C THR A 279 -29.28 39.11 -2.81
N ASP A 280 -29.04 37.80 -2.75
CA ASP A 280 -30.11 36.80 -2.78
C ASP A 280 -30.37 36.28 -1.37
N THR A 281 -31.64 36.14 -1.02
CA THR A 281 -32.09 35.64 0.27
C THR A 281 -32.81 34.30 0.10
N TYR A 282 -32.40 33.30 0.90
CA TYR A 282 -32.93 31.94 0.90
C TYR A 282 -33.60 31.60 2.23
N ARG A 283 -34.76 30.93 2.16
CA ARG A 283 -35.44 30.37 3.34
C ARG A 283 -35.36 28.86 3.28
N LEU A 284 -34.53 28.31 4.16
CA LEU A 284 -34.22 26.88 4.16
C LEU A 284 -35.28 26.09 4.94
N PRO A 285 -35.54 24.82 4.57
CA PRO A 285 -36.62 24.05 5.16
C PRO A 285 -36.39 23.73 6.65
N PHE A 286 -35.14 23.56 7.09
CA PHE A 286 -34.79 23.21 8.48
C PHE A 286 -34.47 24.42 9.38
N ASP A 287 -34.31 25.62 8.80
CA ASP A 287 -34.24 26.87 9.56
C ASP A 287 -35.01 27.97 8.81
N PRO A 288 -36.36 27.90 8.80
CA PRO A 288 -37.18 28.89 8.12
C PRO A 288 -37.17 30.25 8.83
N SER A 289 -36.73 30.30 10.10
CA SER A 289 -36.65 31.51 10.91
C SER A 289 -35.44 32.39 10.59
N THR A 290 -34.33 31.79 10.17
CA THR A 290 -33.08 32.52 9.90
C THR A 290 -32.79 32.51 8.40
N PRO A 291 -33.20 33.57 7.66
CA PRO A 291 -32.89 33.66 6.24
C PRO A 291 -31.37 33.64 6.01
N GLN A 292 -30.94 32.90 5.01
CA GLN A 292 -29.54 32.86 4.57
C GLN A 292 -29.36 33.80 3.38
N THR A 293 -28.42 34.72 3.47
CA THR A 293 -28.14 35.67 2.40
C THR A 293 -26.82 35.33 1.71
N VAL A 294 -26.76 35.48 0.40
CA VAL A 294 -25.52 35.39 -0.37
C VAL A 294 -25.34 36.62 -1.26
N SER A 295 -24.11 37.10 -1.35
CA SER A 295 -23.76 38.28 -2.14
C SER A 295 -22.26 38.32 -2.48
N VAL A 296 -21.86 39.28 -3.30
CA VAL A 296 -20.43 39.57 -3.54
C VAL A 296 -19.66 40.01 -2.28
N LEU A 297 -20.36 40.36 -1.18
CA LEU A 297 -19.74 40.74 0.10
C LEU A 297 -19.21 39.53 0.89
N ASP A 298 -19.66 38.31 0.57
CA ASP A 298 -19.24 37.11 1.30
C ASP A 298 -17.75 36.78 1.08
N GLY A 299 -17.18 37.32 -0.01
CA GLY A 299 -15.78 37.17 -0.36
C GLY A 299 -15.51 37.61 -1.79
N SER A 300 -14.23 37.71 -2.17
CA SER A 300 -13.86 38.13 -3.53
C SER A 300 -14.17 37.07 -4.58
N VAL A 301 -14.14 35.78 -4.26
CA VAL A 301 -14.35 34.67 -5.20
C VAL A 301 -15.69 33.96 -4.94
N PRO A 302 -16.21 33.11 -5.86
CA PRO A 302 -17.37 32.27 -5.54
C PRO A 302 -17.11 31.42 -4.28
N MET A 303 -18.06 31.39 -3.36
CA MET A 303 -17.91 30.67 -2.08
C MET A 303 -19.11 29.74 -1.84
N GLY A 304 -18.85 28.59 -1.20
CA GLY A 304 -19.89 27.65 -0.80
C GLY A 304 -20.08 27.66 0.71
N SER A 305 -21.32 27.81 1.15
CA SER A 305 -21.74 27.62 2.54
C SER A 305 -22.45 26.28 2.65
N PHE A 306 -21.92 25.38 3.49
CA PHE A 306 -22.42 24.03 3.66
C PHE A 306 -23.21 23.93 4.96
N LEU A 307 -24.40 23.36 4.88
CA LEU A 307 -25.31 23.19 6.01
C LEU A 307 -25.69 21.72 6.11
N PHE A 308 -25.92 21.27 7.34
CA PHE A 308 -26.25 19.89 7.65
C PHE A 308 -27.50 19.88 8.51
N ASP A 309 -28.44 19.03 8.14
CA ASP A 309 -29.62 18.69 8.92
C ASP A 309 -29.56 17.20 9.24
N GLY A 310 -29.93 16.86 10.48
CA GLY A 310 -29.46 15.69 11.22
C GLY A 310 -29.70 14.32 10.57
N PRO A 311 -29.32 13.24 11.27
CA PRO A 311 -29.59 11.90 10.75
C PRO A 311 -31.10 11.61 10.77
N PHE A 312 -31.64 11.20 9.63
CA PHE A 312 -33.00 10.76 9.37
C PHE A 312 -33.05 9.26 9.04
N PRO A 313 -34.24 8.62 9.13
CA PRO A 313 -34.42 7.26 8.65
C PRO A 313 -34.12 7.14 7.14
N GLY A 314 -33.18 6.25 6.81
CA GLY A 314 -32.75 5.90 5.46
C GLY A 314 -33.01 4.43 5.15
N ALA A 315 -31.99 3.74 4.62
CA ALA A 315 -31.98 2.28 4.62
C ALA A 315 -32.05 1.70 6.05
N LEU A 316 -31.52 2.46 7.04
CA LEU A 316 -31.56 2.18 8.46
C LEU A 316 -32.05 3.40 9.24
N GLU A 317 -32.46 3.22 10.50
CA GLU A 317 -33.14 4.22 11.34
C GLU A 317 -32.37 5.55 11.50
N LYS A 318 -31.05 5.57 11.28
CA LYS A 318 -30.17 6.74 11.35
C LYS A 318 -29.03 6.70 10.33
N SER A 319 -29.28 6.17 9.13
CA SER A 319 -28.25 6.11 8.08
C SER A 319 -28.35 7.27 7.08
N ASN A 320 -29.53 7.87 6.91
CA ASN A 320 -29.70 8.98 5.97
C ASN A 320 -29.44 10.30 6.66
N SER A 321 -28.89 11.25 5.92
CA SER A 321 -28.70 12.62 6.36
C SER A 321 -28.88 13.55 5.18
N THR A 322 -29.34 14.77 5.46
CA THR A 322 -29.51 15.79 4.42
C THR A 322 -28.53 16.91 4.64
N TRP A 323 -27.89 17.35 3.56
CA TRP A 323 -26.97 18.48 3.60
C TRP A 323 -27.19 19.37 2.39
N LEU A 324 -26.92 20.66 2.56
CA LEU A 324 -27.11 21.67 1.54
C LEU A 324 -25.82 22.40 1.23
N ALA A 325 -25.69 22.88 0.00
CA ALA A 325 -24.68 23.85 -0.39
C ALA A 325 -25.32 25.10 -0.98
N LEU A 326 -25.10 26.25 -0.35
CA LEU A 326 -25.47 27.56 -0.86
C LEU A 326 -24.24 28.18 -1.51
N VAL A 327 -24.33 28.49 -2.80
CA VAL A 327 -23.20 29.06 -3.55
C VAL A 327 -23.39 30.55 -3.74
N SER A 328 -22.49 31.33 -3.15
CA SER A 328 -22.37 32.77 -3.31
C SER A 328 -21.65 33.11 -4.63
N SER A 329 -22.36 32.96 -5.75
CA SER A 329 -21.87 33.33 -7.09
C SER A 329 -22.57 34.57 -7.67
N VAL A 330 -23.72 34.97 -7.12
CA VAL A 330 -24.57 36.07 -7.62
C VAL A 330 -23.79 37.38 -7.79
N GLY A 331 -24.02 38.07 -8.91
CA GLY A 331 -23.45 39.39 -9.17
C GLY A 331 -21.94 39.40 -9.46
N ARG A 332 -21.27 38.24 -9.47
CA ARG A 332 -19.85 38.13 -9.81
C ARG A 332 -19.66 38.21 -11.32
N GLY A 333 -18.56 38.81 -11.76
CA GLY A 333 -18.26 38.93 -13.18
C GLY A 333 -17.61 37.66 -13.74
N SER A 334 -17.81 37.41 -15.03
CA SER A 334 -17.19 36.29 -15.74
C SER A 334 -16.52 36.72 -17.06
N PHE A 335 -15.42 36.06 -17.40
CA PHE A 335 -14.72 36.23 -18.67
C PHE A 335 -15.50 35.64 -19.86
N THR A 336 -16.24 34.56 -19.61
CA THR A 336 -16.96 33.75 -20.60
C THR A 336 -18.42 33.58 -20.20
N PRO A 337 -19.34 33.29 -21.14
CA PRO A 337 -20.71 32.98 -20.78
C PRO A 337 -20.78 31.60 -20.10
N GLY A 338 -21.47 31.52 -18.97
CA GLY A 338 -21.79 30.27 -18.27
C GLY A 338 -23.24 29.85 -18.50
N THR A 339 -23.48 28.54 -18.62
CA THR A 339 -24.81 27.93 -18.80
C THR A 339 -25.20 27.01 -17.63
N ASP A 340 -24.28 26.78 -16.70
CA ASP A 340 -24.49 25.92 -15.54
C ASP A 340 -25.43 26.57 -14.52
N PRO A 341 -26.34 25.83 -13.84
CA PRO A 341 -27.29 26.43 -12.90
C PRO A 341 -26.69 27.35 -11.84
N TRP A 342 -25.50 27.05 -11.30
CA TRP A 342 -24.81 27.90 -10.30
C TRP A 342 -24.08 29.09 -10.91
N TYR A 343 -23.67 28.98 -12.17
CA TYR A 343 -22.79 29.92 -12.85
C TYR A 343 -23.45 30.51 -14.11
N LEU A 344 -24.78 30.48 -14.19
CA LEU A 344 -25.52 31.03 -15.32
C LEU A 344 -25.28 32.53 -15.37
N THR A 345 -24.86 33.03 -16.54
CA THR A 345 -24.53 34.43 -16.72
C THR A 345 -25.32 35.07 -17.85
N ASP A 346 -25.65 36.35 -17.68
CA ASP A 346 -26.09 37.24 -18.75
C ASP A 346 -25.01 38.25 -19.12
N LYS A 347 -25.17 38.87 -20.30
CA LYS A 347 -24.30 39.96 -20.75
C LYS A 347 -24.49 41.16 -19.82
N ASP A 348 -23.40 41.72 -19.31
CA ASP A 348 -23.45 42.95 -18.54
C ASP A 348 -23.79 44.13 -19.48
N ALA A 349 -25.02 44.63 -19.38
CA ALA A 349 -25.52 45.74 -20.18
C ALA A 349 -24.74 47.05 -19.93
N ASN A 350 -24.09 47.17 -18.77
CA ASN A 350 -23.29 48.33 -18.36
C ASN A 350 -21.77 48.09 -18.48
N GLY A 351 -21.37 47.02 -19.17
CA GLY A 351 -19.98 46.62 -19.31
C GLY A 351 -19.15 47.62 -20.11
N SER A 352 -18.27 48.37 -19.42
CA SER A 352 -17.13 49.04 -20.06
C SER A 352 -16.26 48.02 -20.81
N PRO A 353 -15.58 48.37 -21.92
CA PRO A 353 -14.64 47.46 -22.59
C PRO A 353 -13.49 46.96 -21.67
N SER A 354 -13.27 47.60 -20.53
CA SER A 354 -12.34 47.20 -19.47
C SER A 354 -12.93 46.31 -18.36
N ARG A 355 -14.22 45.97 -18.43
CA ARG A 355 -14.95 45.16 -17.44
C ARG A 355 -15.31 43.77 -18.02
N PRO A 356 -15.64 42.79 -17.17
CA PRO A 356 -16.13 41.49 -17.65
C PRO A 356 -17.39 41.68 -18.47
N ARG A 357 -17.53 40.87 -19.53
CA ARG A 357 -18.67 40.96 -20.43
C ARG A 357 -19.92 40.28 -19.89
N TYR A 358 -19.78 39.50 -18.82
CA TYR A 358 -20.82 38.65 -18.27
C TYR A 358 -20.90 38.81 -16.76
N ILE A 359 -22.11 38.71 -16.21
CA ILE A 359 -22.38 38.73 -14.77
C ILE A 359 -23.26 37.54 -14.41
N VAL A 360 -22.99 36.89 -13.27
CA VAL A 360 -23.80 35.77 -12.78
C VAL A 360 -25.17 36.28 -12.37
N ASN A 361 -26.20 35.61 -12.89
CA ASN A 361 -27.60 35.96 -12.66
C ASN A 361 -27.98 35.77 -11.18
N PRO A 362 -28.90 36.59 -10.66
CA PRO A 362 -29.49 36.34 -9.35
C PRO A 362 -30.31 35.05 -9.31
N ALA A 363 -30.73 34.65 -8.11
CA ALA A 363 -31.57 33.49 -7.83
C ALA A 363 -30.95 32.16 -8.32
N ARG A 364 -29.66 31.94 -8.04
CA ARG A 364 -29.01 30.66 -8.33
C ARG A 364 -29.51 29.57 -7.37
N PRO A 365 -29.65 28.31 -7.81
CA PRO A 365 -30.25 27.28 -6.97
C PRO A 365 -29.33 26.85 -5.82
N VAL A 366 -29.94 26.48 -4.71
CA VAL A 366 -29.27 25.76 -3.62
C VAL A 366 -29.08 24.30 -4.05
N LEU A 367 -27.99 23.66 -3.62
CA LEU A 367 -27.87 22.20 -3.76
C LEU A 367 -28.58 21.54 -2.60
N SER A 368 -29.59 20.73 -2.89
CA SER A 368 -30.25 19.88 -1.92
C SER A 368 -29.74 18.46 -2.06
N CYS A 369 -29.08 17.93 -1.05
CA CYS A 369 -28.51 16.60 -1.08
C CYS A 369 -29.00 15.73 0.07
N TRP A 370 -29.10 14.44 -0.21
CA TRP A 370 -29.19 13.41 0.81
C TRP A 370 -28.02 12.44 0.67
N GLN A 371 -27.64 11.81 1.78
CA GLN A 371 -26.59 10.80 1.85
C GLN A 371 -27.00 9.71 2.84
N ASP A 372 -26.95 8.46 2.40
CA ASP A 372 -27.20 7.26 3.18
C ASP A 372 -25.88 6.51 3.43
N ASP A 373 -25.50 6.43 4.70
CA ASP A 373 -24.25 5.85 5.19
C ASP A 373 -24.53 4.51 5.87
N VAL A 374 -24.16 3.42 5.20
CA VAL A 374 -24.43 2.05 5.66
C VAL A 374 -23.12 1.36 6.01
N TRP A 375 -22.98 0.97 7.27
CA TRP A 375 -21.88 0.13 7.74
C TRP A 375 -22.25 -1.34 7.60
N SER A 376 -21.31 -2.18 7.20
CA SER A 376 -21.53 -3.61 7.10
C SER A 376 -20.32 -4.42 7.55
N TYR A 377 -20.60 -5.54 8.19
CA TYR A 377 -19.59 -6.48 8.69
C TYR A 377 -20.17 -7.90 8.64
N LYS A 378 -19.43 -8.84 8.03
CA LYS A 378 -19.82 -10.27 7.93
C LYS A 378 -21.28 -10.50 7.49
N GLY A 379 -21.76 -9.70 6.53
CA GLY A 379 -23.11 -9.82 5.96
C GLY A 379 -24.25 -9.23 6.80
N ARG A 380 -23.93 -8.51 7.88
CA ARG A 380 -24.89 -7.68 8.63
C ARG A 380 -24.61 -6.20 8.37
N SER A 381 -25.65 -5.38 8.46
CA SER A 381 -25.57 -3.95 8.23
C SER A 381 -26.09 -3.17 9.44
N SER A 382 -25.47 -2.02 9.72
CA SER A 382 -25.79 -1.12 10.82
C SER A 382 -25.51 0.34 10.43
N SER A 383 -25.88 1.26 11.31
CA SER A 383 -25.52 2.68 11.21
C SER A 383 -24.32 2.99 12.09
N ILE A 384 -23.72 4.16 11.90
CA ILE A 384 -22.60 4.67 12.71
C ILE A 384 -22.91 4.72 14.21
N GLN A 385 -24.18 4.81 14.59
CA GLN A 385 -24.65 4.86 15.97
C GLN A 385 -24.57 3.51 16.70
N LYS A 386 -24.53 2.39 15.96
CA LYS A 386 -24.51 1.02 16.50
C LYS A 386 -23.38 0.21 15.85
N LEU A 387 -22.14 0.61 16.10
CA LEU A 387 -20.92 -0.11 15.69
C LEU A 387 -20.43 -1.05 16.79
N ASP A 388 -21.35 -1.84 17.34
CA ASP A 388 -21.12 -2.76 18.44
C ASP A 388 -21.37 -4.22 18.00
N SER A 389 -21.06 -5.15 18.91
CA SER A 389 -21.23 -6.58 18.69
C SER A 389 -22.70 -7.03 18.66
N GLU A 390 -23.64 -6.20 19.14
CA GLU A 390 -25.07 -6.50 19.14
C GLU A 390 -25.66 -6.30 17.74
N ALA A 391 -25.36 -5.17 17.11
CA ALA A 391 -25.81 -4.87 15.75
C ALA A 391 -24.97 -5.57 14.68
N LEU A 392 -23.65 -5.71 14.91
CA LEU A 392 -22.70 -6.33 13.99
C LEU A 392 -21.94 -7.47 14.69
N PRO A 393 -22.48 -8.72 14.68
CA PRO A 393 -21.88 -9.85 15.39
C PRO A 393 -20.42 -10.09 15.04
N GLY A 394 -19.57 -10.14 16.08
CA GLY A 394 -18.12 -10.32 15.97
C GLY A 394 -17.33 -9.03 15.71
N LEU A 395 -17.98 -7.87 15.67
CA LEU A 395 -17.34 -6.56 15.71
C LEU A 395 -17.17 -6.14 17.18
N GLU A 396 -15.94 -6.20 17.70
CA GLU A 396 -15.61 -5.83 19.09
C GLU A 396 -14.76 -4.55 19.10
N LEU A 397 -15.27 -3.49 18.47
CA LEU A 397 -14.63 -2.16 18.54
C LEU A 397 -14.71 -1.62 19.96
N SER A 398 -13.61 -1.05 20.47
CA SER A 398 -13.63 -0.38 21.77
C SER A 398 -14.58 0.81 21.75
N GLU A 399 -15.17 1.15 22.90
CA GLU A 399 -16.10 2.28 23.02
C GLU A 399 -15.45 3.59 22.54
N ALA A 400 -14.16 3.79 22.86
CA ALA A 400 -13.38 4.93 22.41
C ALA A 400 -13.24 4.98 20.88
N MET A 401 -13.01 3.84 20.22
CA MET A 401 -12.95 3.77 18.76
C MET A 401 -14.33 4.01 18.12
N GLN A 402 -15.40 3.45 18.69
CA GLN A 402 -16.77 3.72 18.22
C GLN A 402 -17.12 5.20 18.34
N TRP A 403 -16.72 5.85 19.44
CA TRP A 403 -16.89 7.29 19.63
C TRP A 403 -16.06 8.09 18.61
N ALA A 404 -14.79 7.71 18.40
CA ALA A 404 -13.90 8.38 17.45
C ALA A 404 -14.43 8.35 16.01
N LEU A 405 -14.98 7.21 15.57
CA LEU A 405 -15.62 7.08 14.27
C LEU A 405 -16.90 7.93 14.20
N ARG A 406 -17.78 7.84 15.22
CA ARG A 406 -19.00 8.67 15.30
C ARG A 406 -18.69 10.16 15.19
N ARG A 407 -17.68 10.65 15.91
CA ARG A 407 -17.31 12.08 15.94
C ARG A 407 -17.10 12.71 14.55
N TYR A 408 -16.60 11.94 13.59
CA TYR A 408 -16.28 12.44 12.25
C TYR A 408 -17.15 11.87 11.13
N LEU A 409 -17.83 10.75 11.38
CA LEU A 409 -18.62 10.03 10.37
C LEU A 409 -20.12 9.95 10.72
N ASP A 410 -20.57 10.68 11.74
CA ASP A 410 -22.01 10.84 12.05
C ASP A 410 -22.68 11.91 11.18
N ALA A 411 -21.89 12.75 10.51
CA ALA A 411 -22.36 13.64 9.46
C ALA A 411 -21.60 13.34 8.14
N PRO A 412 -22.19 13.68 6.98
CA PRO A 412 -21.55 13.50 5.70
C PRO A 412 -20.16 14.12 5.65
N MET A 413 -19.15 13.32 5.28
CA MET A 413 -17.78 13.83 5.16
C MET A 413 -17.68 14.98 4.14
N ILE A 414 -18.58 15.03 3.15
CA ILE A 414 -18.66 16.15 2.20
C ILE A 414 -19.06 17.46 2.84
N TYR A 415 -19.93 17.44 3.86
CA TYR A 415 -20.27 18.60 4.66
C TYR A 415 -19.05 19.08 5.47
N HIS A 416 -18.34 18.15 6.13
CA HIS A 416 -17.13 18.48 6.88
C HIS A 416 -16.04 19.06 5.97
N VAL A 417 -15.74 18.41 4.84
CA VAL A 417 -14.74 18.89 3.89
C VAL A 417 -15.16 20.24 3.29
N GLY A 418 -16.40 20.39 2.83
CA GLY A 418 -16.88 21.64 2.24
C GLY A 418 -16.82 22.82 3.21
N SER A 419 -17.34 22.64 4.43
CA SER A 419 -17.34 23.69 5.47
C SER A 419 -15.93 24.10 5.92
N ARG A 420 -14.96 23.18 5.88
CA ARG A 420 -13.57 23.45 6.26
C ARG A 420 -12.71 24.05 5.15
N LEU A 421 -13.08 23.84 3.89
CA LEU A 421 -12.37 24.41 2.74
C LEU A 421 -12.76 25.87 2.45
N GLY A 422 -13.96 26.31 2.87
CA GLY A 422 -14.46 27.65 2.60
C GLY A 422 -14.45 27.96 1.10
N ALA A 423 -13.79 29.06 0.70
CA ALA A 423 -13.65 29.43 -0.70
C ALA A 423 -13.00 28.33 -1.57
N SER A 424 -12.07 27.54 -1.02
CA SER A 424 -11.37 26.48 -1.77
C SER A 424 -12.26 25.28 -2.11
N ALA A 425 -13.46 25.19 -1.52
CA ALA A 425 -14.41 24.12 -1.77
C ALA A 425 -14.85 24.07 -3.24
N LEU A 426 -14.99 25.25 -3.87
CA LEU A 426 -15.39 25.38 -5.27
C LEU A 426 -14.15 25.53 -6.15
N LYS A 427 -14.07 24.72 -7.21
CA LYS A 427 -13.04 24.83 -8.24
C LYS A 427 -13.11 26.17 -8.95
N SER A 428 -14.32 26.72 -9.13
CA SER A 428 -14.53 28.05 -9.72
C SER A 428 -13.76 29.14 -8.97
N ALA A 429 -13.57 28.99 -7.65
CA ALA A 429 -12.83 29.95 -6.83
C ALA A 429 -11.31 29.85 -7.03
N THR A 430 -10.79 28.66 -7.29
CA THR A 430 -9.34 28.42 -7.44
C THR A 430 -8.75 29.03 -8.71
N VAL A 431 -9.60 29.29 -9.71
CA VAL A 431 -9.22 29.90 -11.00
C VAL A 431 -9.69 31.34 -11.13
N ALA A 432 -10.26 31.91 -10.06
CA ALA A 432 -10.77 33.27 -10.06
C ALA A 432 -9.64 34.31 -9.92
N PHE A 433 -9.80 35.46 -10.56
CA PHE A 433 -8.98 36.66 -10.41
C PHE A 433 -9.82 37.76 -9.75
N GLY A 434 -9.71 37.88 -8.43
CA GLY A 434 -10.58 38.77 -7.65
C GLY A 434 -12.05 38.34 -7.77
N SER A 435 -12.93 39.28 -8.12
CA SER A 435 -14.37 39.04 -8.35
C SER A 435 -14.73 38.46 -9.71
N PHE A 436 -13.73 38.05 -10.49
CA PHE A 436 -13.90 37.56 -11.85
C PHE A 436 -13.45 36.11 -11.96
N PHE A 437 -14.22 35.28 -12.64
CA PHE A 437 -13.87 33.88 -12.87
C PHE A 437 -14.32 33.44 -14.27
N ASP A 438 -14.04 32.19 -14.64
CA ASP A 438 -14.49 31.61 -15.91
C ASP A 438 -15.74 30.76 -15.67
N ALA A 439 -16.92 31.36 -15.85
CA ALA A 439 -18.20 30.66 -15.68
C ALA A 439 -18.42 29.56 -16.73
N GLY A 440 -17.96 29.76 -17.96
CA GLY A 440 -18.07 28.77 -19.04
C GLY A 440 -17.22 27.51 -18.81
N ALA A 441 -16.12 27.62 -18.08
CA ALA A 441 -15.30 26.46 -17.66
C ALA A 441 -15.80 25.78 -16.37
N SER A 442 -16.62 26.48 -15.58
CA SER A 442 -17.11 26.05 -14.26
C SER A 442 -18.43 25.29 -14.37
N SER A 443 -18.65 24.30 -13.49
CA SER A 443 -19.93 23.61 -13.40
C SER A 443 -20.13 22.99 -12.01
N PHE A 444 -21.36 23.03 -11.49
CA PHE A 444 -21.66 22.46 -10.17
C PHE A 444 -21.30 20.97 -10.09
N GLN A 445 -21.45 20.23 -11.20
CA GLN A 445 -21.09 18.81 -11.26
C GLN A 445 -19.59 18.59 -11.05
N LYS A 446 -18.71 19.43 -11.63
CA LYS A 446 -17.25 19.31 -11.46
C LYS A 446 -16.85 19.65 -10.02
N ASP A 447 -17.52 20.62 -9.41
CA ASP A 447 -17.32 20.99 -8.01
C ASP A 447 -17.76 19.86 -7.08
N LEU A 448 -18.93 19.29 -7.33
CA LEU A 448 -19.44 18.13 -6.61
C LEU A 448 -18.51 16.92 -6.77
N GLU A 449 -18.07 16.59 -7.99
CA GLU A 449 -17.14 15.48 -8.24
C GLU A 449 -15.85 15.64 -7.43
N ARG A 450 -15.27 16.85 -7.43
CA ARG A 450 -14.07 17.19 -6.66
C ARG A 450 -14.30 17.04 -5.16
N LEU A 451 -15.43 17.51 -4.65
CA LEU A 451 -15.79 17.41 -3.24
C LEU A 451 -16.06 15.97 -2.80
N VAL A 452 -16.75 15.15 -3.60
CA VAL A 452 -16.98 13.73 -3.29
C VAL A 452 -15.66 12.97 -3.26
N MET A 453 -14.74 13.21 -4.21
CA MET A 453 -13.41 12.60 -4.18
C MET A 453 -12.61 13.03 -2.94
N ALA A 454 -12.67 14.31 -2.57
CA ALA A 454 -12.02 14.80 -1.35
C ALA A 454 -12.64 14.17 -0.10
N SER A 455 -13.96 13.96 -0.10
CA SER A 455 -14.69 13.33 1.00
C SER A 455 -14.30 11.87 1.18
N TYR A 456 -14.14 11.12 0.08
CA TYR A 456 -13.62 9.76 0.14
C TYR A 456 -12.21 9.74 0.75
N ILE A 457 -11.31 10.62 0.29
CA ILE A 457 -9.94 10.71 0.83
C ILE A 457 -9.94 11.11 2.32
N ALA A 458 -10.75 12.08 2.72
CA ALA A 458 -10.89 12.50 4.11
C ALA A 458 -11.45 11.37 4.98
N THR A 459 -12.43 10.61 4.47
CA THR A 459 -12.99 9.44 5.16
C THR A 459 -11.92 8.37 5.38
N THR A 460 -11.16 8.00 4.34
CA THR A 460 -10.07 7.02 4.47
C THR A 460 -8.97 7.46 5.44
N ASN A 461 -8.70 8.77 5.53
CA ASN A 461 -7.64 9.29 6.39
C ASN A 461 -8.12 9.77 7.77
N VAL A 462 -9.40 9.63 8.10
CA VAL A 462 -10.00 10.23 9.30
C VAL A 462 -9.24 9.88 10.60
N LEU A 463 -8.80 8.63 10.75
CA LEU A 463 -8.02 8.18 11.90
C LEU A 463 -6.57 8.66 11.83
N THR A 464 -5.96 8.64 10.64
CA THR A 464 -4.57 9.09 10.44
C THR A 464 -4.45 10.60 10.68
N ASP A 465 -5.41 11.39 10.24
CA ASP A 465 -5.43 12.84 10.40
C ASP A 465 -5.53 13.26 11.87
N SER A 466 -6.15 12.45 12.72
CA SER A 466 -6.20 12.65 14.19
C SER A 466 -4.82 12.65 14.85
N THR A 467 -3.76 12.20 14.14
CA THR A 467 -2.39 12.17 14.66
C THR A 467 -1.51 13.31 14.16
N LEU A 468 -2.02 14.12 13.24
CA LEU A 468 -1.26 15.19 12.58
C LEU A 468 -1.51 16.57 13.20
N HIS A 469 -2.16 16.61 14.37
CA HIS A 469 -2.36 17.83 15.13
C HIS A 469 -1.05 18.29 15.80
N PRO A 470 -0.82 19.61 15.93
CA PRO A 470 0.38 20.15 16.55
C PRO A 470 0.56 19.67 17.99
N ALA A 471 1.82 19.53 18.42
CA ALA A 471 2.17 19.08 19.76
C ALA A 471 1.75 20.09 20.85
N GLU A 472 1.79 21.38 20.52
CA GLU A 472 1.27 22.47 21.34
C GLU A 472 -0.25 22.54 21.15
N LYS A 473 -0.97 21.91 22.08
CA LYS A 473 -2.43 21.83 22.05
C LYS A 473 -3.02 23.11 22.65
N PRO A 474 -4.00 23.76 21.99
CA PRO A 474 -4.69 24.90 22.57
C PRO A 474 -5.28 24.49 23.93
N THR A 475 -4.99 25.25 24.99
CA THR A 475 -5.56 25.00 26.32
C THR A 475 -7.10 25.08 26.31
N SER A 476 -7.67 25.81 25.35
CA SER A 476 -9.11 25.93 25.12
C SER A 476 -9.77 24.70 24.51
N LEU A 477 -8.99 23.74 23.98
CA LEU A 477 -9.53 22.57 23.27
C LEU A 477 -8.96 21.26 23.84
N PRO A 478 -9.62 20.65 24.84
CA PRO A 478 -9.14 19.41 25.46
C PRO A 478 -9.24 18.22 24.49
N ASN A 479 -8.39 17.21 24.71
CA ASN A 479 -8.49 15.95 23.98
C ASN A 479 -9.50 15.04 24.69
N VAL A 480 -10.63 14.75 24.05
CA VAL A 480 -11.74 14.04 24.71
C VAL A 480 -11.50 12.55 24.91
N ILE A 481 -10.53 11.96 24.20
CA ILE A 481 -10.12 10.56 24.38
C ILE A 481 -9.06 10.37 25.49
N ARG A 482 -8.68 11.44 26.19
CA ARG A 482 -7.83 11.33 27.38
C ARG A 482 -8.73 11.08 28.60
N ALA A 483 -8.50 9.95 29.26
CA ALA A 483 -9.13 9.65 30.54
C ALA A 483 -8.61 10.60 31.65
N GLU A 484 -9.25 10.57 32.82
CA GLU A 484 -8.93 11.44 33.97
C GLU A 484 -7.46 11.33 34.43
N ASN A 485 -6.83 10.20 34.18
CA ASN A 485 -5.41 9.93 34.46
C ASN A 485 -4.45 10.46 33.37
N ASN A 486 -4.93 11.24 32.40
CA ASN A 486 -4.21 11.76 31.25
C ASN A 486 -3.68 10.68 30.28
N HIS A 487 -4.07 9.42 30.45
CA HIS A 487 -3.80 8.35 29.49
C HIS A 487 -4.88 8.31 28.41
N ILE A 488 -4.49 7.84 27.24
CA ILE A 488 -5.39 7.65 26.11
C ILE A 488 -6.26 6.42 26.38
N MET A 489 -7.56 6.52 26.12
CA MET A 489 -8.51 5.42 26.30
C MET A 489 -8.10 4.17 25.51
N ASP A 490 -8.29 3.00 26.12
CA ASP A 490 -7.87 1.73 25.54
C ASP A 490 -8.57 1.43 24.20
N GLY A 491 -7.82 0.86 23.26
CA GLY A 491 -8.30 0.45 21.94
C GLY A 491 -8.50 1.58 20.91
N VAL A 492 -8.41 2.86 21.30
CA VAL A 492 -8.48 3.96 20.30
C VAL A 492 -7.27 3.97 19.37
N ALA A 493 -6.16 3.36 19.79
CA ALA A 493 -4.94 3.18 19.00
C ALA A 493 -4.94 1.91 18.13
N ASP A 494 -6.06 1.19 18.01
CA ASP A 494 -6.16 -0.04 17.21
C ASP A 494 -6.29 0.23 15.69
N PHE A 495 -5.52 1.20 15.20
CA PHE A 495 -5.37 1.51 13.79
C PHE A 495 -3.89 1.71 13.39
N VAL A 496 -3.64 1.76 12.10
CA VAL A 496 -2.31 1.99 11.52
C VAL A 496 -2.28 3.34 10.83
N VAL A 497 -1.11 3.96 10.84
CA VAL A 497 -0.82 5.09 9.97
C VAL A 497 0.03 4.63 8.81
N TRP A 498 -0.33 5.09 7.62
CA TRP A 498 0.45 4.85 6.42
C TRP A 498 1.60 5.85 6.39
N SER A 499 2.83 5.42 6.08
CA SER A 499 3.98 6.32 5.84
C SER A 499 5.03 5.67 4.94
N GLN A 500 5.62 6.43 4.01
CA GLN A 500 6.71 5.91 3.16
C GLN A 500 8.02 5.65 3.93
N ASP A 501 8.16 6.24 5.12
CA ASP A 501 9.34 6.12 5.96
C ASP A 501 9.33 4.80 6.78
N VAL A 502 8.26 4.00 6.70
CA VAL A 502 8.09 2.73 7.45
C VAL A 502 7.68 1.58 6.54
N SER A 503 8.01 0.37 6.99
CA SER A 503 7.59 -0.88 6.35
C SER A 503 7.06 -1.86 7.40
N ALA A 504 5.94 -2.49 7.09
CA ALA A 504 5.37 -3.59 7.83
C ALA A 504 5.96 -4.90 7.30
N LEU A 505 6.68 -5.65 8.14
CA LEU A 505 7.17 -6.97 7.79
C LEU A 505 6.26 -8.08 8.32
N SER A 506 6.03 -9.11 7.52
CA SER A 506 5.31 -10.32 7.94
C SER A 506 6.13 -11.12 8.96
N ILE A 507 5.62 -11.27 10.18
CA ILE A 507 6.32 -12.03 11.24
C ILE A 507 6.48 -13.50 10.87
N VAL A 508 5.48 -14.06 10.18
CA VAL A 508 5.53 -15.46 9.72
C VAL A 508 6.72 -15.68 8.80
N VAL A 509 6.95 -14.78 7.83
CA VAL A 509 8.06 -14.91 6.88
C VAL A 509 9.40 -14.62 7.56
N VAL A 510 9.45 -13.60 8.43
CA VAL A 510 10.62 -13.24 9.24
C VAL A 510 11.07 -14.42 10.12
N ALA A 511 10.14 -15.16 10.73
CA ALA A 511 10.50 -16.29 11.57
C ALA A 511 10.76 -17.58 10.76
N ALA A 512 9.92 -17.87 9.76
CA ALA A 512 9.96 -19.15 9.04
C ALA A 512 11.26 -19.36 8.26
N LEU A 513 11.77 -18.34 7.56
CA LEU A 513 12.94 -18.49 6.71
C LEU A 513 14.24 -18.82 7.48
N PRO A 514 14.59 -18.11 8.57
CA PRO A 514 15.74 -18.48 9.42
C PRO A 514 15.59 -19.87 10.04
N ILE A 515 14.38 -20.23 10.51
CA ILE A 515 14.11 -21.54 11.10
C ILE A 515 14.29 -22.65 10.05
N LEU A 516 13.73 -22.47 8.85
CA LEU A 516 13.88 -23.41 7.75
C LEU A 516 15.34 -23.56 7.33
N LEU A 517 16.08 -22.45 7.23
CA LEU A 517 17.51 -22.48 6.92
C LEU A 517 18.29 -23.26 7.97
N LEU A 518 18.05 -23.01 9.25
CA LEU A 518 18.69 -23.72 10.36
C LEU A 518 18.31 -25.21 10.36
N ALA A 519 17.04 -25.54 10.13
CA ALA A 519 16.57 -26.92 10.06
C ALA A 519 17.20 -27.69 8.88
N VAL A 520 17.23 -27.10 7.68
CA VAL A 520 17.87 -27.69 6.49
C VAL A 520 19.38 -27.80 6.68
N TRP A 521 20.00 -26.81 7.33
CA TRP A 521 21.42 -26.85 7.65
C TRP A 521 21.77 -27.98 8.64
N LEU A 522 21.00 -28.12 9.73
CA LEU A 522 21.13 -29.23 10.68
C LEU A 522 20.88 -30.57 10.01
N LEU A 523 19.83 -30.67 9.19
CA LEU A 523 19.52 -31.87 8.41
C LEU A 523 20.67 -32.24 7.48
N SER A 524 21.26 -31.25 6.79
CA SER A 524 22.42 -31.45 5.94
C SER A 524 23.61 -32.00 6.73
N ILE A 525 23.88 -31.47 7.92
CA ILE A 525 24.96 -31.97 8.79
C ILE A 525 24.68 -33.40 9.26
N VAL A 526 23.47 -33.67 9.74
CA VAL A 526 23.08 -35.00 10.23
C VAL A 526 23.19 -36.04 9.12
N LEU A 527 22.61 -35.74 7.95
CA LEU A 527 22.67 -36.65 6.81
C LEU A 527 24.11 -36.87 6.35
N LEU A 528 24.88 -35.82 6.14
CA LEU A 528 26.21 -35.94 5.53
C LEU A 528 27.28 -36.47 6.49
N ASN A 529 27.13 -36.32 7.82
CA ASN A 529 28.16 -36.74 8.76
C ASN A 529 27.78 -37.96 9.62
N PHE A 530 26.48 -38.21 9.86
CA PHE A 530 26.04 -39.24 10.82
C PHE A 530 25.23 -40.37 10.18
N THR A 531 25.01 -40.33 8.86
CA THR A 531 24.32 -41.41 8.15
C THR A 531 25.20 -42.03 7.07
N ARG A 532 24.71 -43.09 6.42
CA ARG A 532 25.42 -43.76 5.31
C ARG A 532 25.64 -42.85 4.09
N LEU A 533 25.11 -41.63 4.09
CA LEU A 533 25.41 -40.57 3.13
C LEU A 533 26.80 -39.95 3.35
N GLU A 534 27.52 -40.28 4.44
CA GLU A 534 28.93 -39.91 4.66
C GLU A 534 29.84 -40.32 3.50
N ILE A 535 29.48 -41.37 2.77
CA ILE A 535 30.18 -41.80 1.55
C ILE A 535 30.25 -40.67 0.52
N ALA A 536 29.25 -39.77 0.48
CA ALA A 536 29.29 -38.58 -0.37
C ALA A 536 30.38 -37.59 0.08
N ASN A 537 30.55 -37.37 1.38
CA ASN A 537 31.63 -36.52 1.91
C ASN A 537 33.01 -37.15 1.69
N LEU A 538 33.13 -38.47 1.74
CA LEU A 538 34.39 -39.16 1.40
C LEU A 538 34.81 -38.98 -0.06
N LEU A 539 33.89 -38.59 -0.94
CA LEU A 539 34.17 -38.29 -2.35
C LEU A 539 34.74 -36.88 -2.57
N ASP A 540 34.90 -36.08 -1.51
CA ASP A 540 35.55 -34.77 -1.62
C ASP A 540 37.02 -34.94 -2.01
N ALA A 541 37.51 -34.13 -2.94
CA ALA A 541 38.85 -34.26 -3.50
C ALA A 541 39.94 -34.26 -2.43
N ASP A 542 39.77 -33.42 -1.40
CA ASP A 542 40.70 -33.33 -0.27
C ASP A 542 40.71 -34.63 0.55
N CYS A 543 39.56 -35.26 0.76
CA CYS A 543 39.47 -36.50 1.52
C CYS A 543 40.08 -37.67 0.72
N ILE A 544 39.78 -37.76 -0.57
CA ILE A 544 40.38 -38.73 -1.49
C ILE A 544 41.90 -38.53 -1.54
N PHE A 545 42.37 -37.28 -1.69
CA PHE A 545 43.78 -36.94 -1.75
C PHE A 545 44.51 -37.30 -0.45
N THR A 546 43.92 -36.98 0.69
CA THR A 546 44.49 -37.30 2.01
C THR A 546 44.55 -38.82 2.23
N GLN A 547 43.51 -39.55 1.81
CA GLN A 547 43.48 -41.01 1.89
C GLN A 547 44.48 -41.68 0.93
N LEU A 548 44.67 -41.11 -0.26
CA LEU A 548 45.69 -41.54 -1.22
C LEU A 548 47.11 -41.28 -0.70
N MET A 549 47.37 -40.09 -0.16
CA MET A 549 48.67 -39.73 0.43
C MET A 549 49.00 -40.59 1.66
N ASN A 550 48.00 -40.91 2.49
CA ASN A 550 48.19 -41.79 3.65
C ASN A 550 48.46 -43.25 3.24
N ASN A 551 47.81 -43.75 2.18
CA ASN A 551 47.98 -45.13 1.71
C ASN A 551 49.23 -45.29 0.82
N HIS A 552 49.71 -44.22 0.18
CA HIS A 552 50.86 -44.22 -0.71
C HIS A 552 51.81 -43.03 -0.40
N PRO A 553 52.57 -43.07 0.71
CA PRO A 553 53.44 -41.97 1.12
C PRO A 553 54.62 -41.67 0.18
N GLN A 554 54.83 -42.51 -0.86
CA GLN A 554 55.95 -42.43 -1.80
C GLN A 554 55.57 -41.83 -3.17
N THR A 555 54.28 -41.53 -3.42
CA THR A 555 53.84 -40.97 -4.72
C THR A 555 53.98 -39.45 -4.75
N THR A 556 54.91 -38.93 -5.55
CA THR A 556 55.04 -37.51 -5.85
C THR A 556 54.11 -37.09 -6.99
N LEU A 557 53.29 -36.06 -6.80
CA LEU A 557 52.51 -35.46 -7.90
C LEU A 557 53.45 -34.67 -8.83
N SER A 558 53.55 -35.10 -10.08
CA SER A 558 54.11 -34.28 -11.16
C SER A 558 52.97 -33.55 -11.88
N PHE A 559 53.03 -32.23 -11.94
CA PHE A 559 52.16 -31.43 -12.79
C PHE A 559 52.81 -31.29 -14.17
N ASP A 560 52.23 -31.93 -15.17
CA ASP A 560 52.59 -31.66 -16.56
C ASP A 560 51.74 -30.49 -17.07
N GLY A 561 52.40 -29.43 -17.57
CA GLY A 561 51.82 -28.10 -17.77
C GLY A 561 50.73 -27.98 -18.84
N LYS A 562 50.27 -29.10 -19.42
CA LYS A 562 49.22 -29.11 -20.45
C LYS A 562 48.03 -30.01 -20.14
N ASP A 563 48.19 -31.09 -19.37
CA ASP A 563 47.17 -32.15 -19.26
C ASP A 563 46.85 -32.54 -17.80
N GLY A 564 46.78 -31.58 -16.87
CA GLY A 564 46.33 -31.85 -15.49
C GLY A 564 47.21 -32.86 -14.71
N PRO A 565 46.81 -33.23 -13.47
CA PRO A 565 47.62 -34.12 -12.63
C PRO A 565 47.59 -35.57 -13.15
N ALA A 566 48.76 -36.11 -13.48
CA ALA A 566 48.95 -37.51 -13.85
C ALA A 566 49.69 -38.27 -12.74
N TRP A 567 49.16 -39.43 -12.33
CA TRP A 567 49.79 -40.29 -11.32
C TRP A 567 50.91 -41.12 -11.96
N GLY A 568 52.16 -40.85 -11.57
CA GLY A 568 53.31 -41.65 -11.98
C GLY A 568 53.30 -43.02 -11.29
N GLY A 569 53.13 -44.09 -12.07
CA GLY A 569 53.23 -45.47 -11.58
C GLY A 569 54.67 -45.85 -11.21
N LEU A 570 54.82 -46.61 -10.12
CA LEU A 570 56.07 -47.22 -9.70
C LEU A 570 56.56 -48.23 -10.76
N GLY A 571 57.69 -47.90 -11.40
CA GLY A 571 58.58 -48.86 -12.04
C GLY A 571 58.71 -48.70 -13.56
N GLU A 572 59.70 -47.94 -14.02
CA GLU A 572 60.92 -48.48 -14.64
C GLU A 572 61.87 -47.30 -14.87
N LYS A 573 63.08 -47.35 -14.31
CA LYS A 573 64.14 -46.38 -14.63
C LYS A 573 64.47 -46.52 -16.12
N LYS A 574 63.95 -45.62 -16.94
CA LYS A 574 64.60 -45.25 -18.20
C LYS A 574 65.21 -43.87 -18.03
N SER A 575 66.53 -43.86 -18.19
CA SER A 575 67.35 -42.66 -18.33
C SER A 575 66.80 -41.78 -19.44
N ASP A 576 66.92 -40.48 -19.22
CA ASP A 576 66.75 -39.38 -20.18
C ASP A 576 65.32 -38.89 -20.38
N GLN A 577 64.89 -37.96 -19.52
CA GLN A 577 64.35 -36.66 -19.94
C GLN A 577 64.21 -35.70 -18.76
N SER A 578 64.39 -34.41 -19.07
CA SER A 578 64.64 -33.28 -18.18
C SER A 578 63.57 -33.03 -17.10
N THR A 579 63.93 -33.32 -15.85
CA THR A 579 63.27 -32.81 -14.64
C THR A 579 63.53 -31.30 -14.49
N VAL A 580 62.49 -30.48 -14.62
CA VAL A 580 62.49 -29.11 -14.08
C VAL A 580 62.12 -29.22 -12.61
N SER A 581 63.14 -29.09 -11.74
CA SER A 581 62.97 -29.05 -10.30
C SER A 581 62.70 -27.61 -9.88
N LEU A 582 61.47 -27.32 -9.43
CA LEU A 582 61.18 -26.07 -8.72
C LEU A 582 61.45 -26.31 -7.23
N LEU A 583 62.70 -26.04 -6.83
CA LEU A 583 63.07 -25.85 -5.43
C LEU A 583 62.32 -24.61 -4.91
N VAL A 584 61.35 -24.81 -4.03
CA VAL A 584 60.92 -23.75 -3.12
C VAL A 584 61.79 -23.88 -1.88
N ALA A 585 62.75 -22.96 -1.74
CA ALA A 585 63.57 -22.82 -0.55
C ALA A 585 62.71 -22.39 0.65
N PRO A 586 63.06 -22.81 1.87
CA PRO A 586 62.41 -22.33 3.08
C PRO A 586 63.01 -20.97 3.48
N THR A 587 62.16 -20.03 3.84
CA THR A 587 62.56 -18.87 4.65
C THR A 587 61.65 -18.74 5.87
N PRO A 588 62.18 -18.18 6.97
CA PRO A 588 62.02 -18.74 8.31
C PRO A 588 61.09 -17.91 9.21
N VAL A 589 60.67 -18.56 10.30
CA VAL A 589 60.08 -18.07 11.58
C VAL A 589 59.09 -16.90 11.50
#